data_AF-A0A918NZJ8-F1
#
_entry.id   AF-A0A918NZJ8-F1
#
_cell.length_a   1.000
_cell.length_b   1.000
_cell.length_c   1.000
_cell.angle_alpha   90.00
_cell.angle_beta   90.00
_cell.angle_gamma   90.00
#
_symmetry.space_group_name_H-M   'P 1'
#
loop_
_entity.id
_entity.type
_entity.pdbx_description
1 polymer ?
#
loop_
_entity_poly.entity_id
_entity_poly.type
_entity_poly.pdbx_seq_one_letter_code
_entity_poly.pdbx_strand_id
1 'polypeptide(L)' 'MSQHPSHLTTAVPRRAVVTGAAGFIGSHLAHALVQAGAVVVGVDRRDPTTDHTAAANLAALRGLPG' A
#
# COMPACT_ATOMS: atom_id res chain seq x y z
N MET A 1 -26.45 26.18 -23.01
CA MET A 1 -26.49 24.99 -22.14
C MET A 1 -25.69 23.86 -22.79
N SER A 2 -24.36 24.00 -22.87
CA SER A 2 -23.50 22.94 -23.41
C SER A 2 -23.10 21.99 -22.29
N GLN A 3 -23.64 20.78 -22.33
CA GLN A 3 -23.21 19.71 -21.44
C GLN A 3 -21.88 19.15 -21.97
N HIS A 4 -20.83 19.25 -21.16
CA HIS A 4 -19.57 18.55 -21.43
C HIS A 4 -19.77 17.06 -21.18
N PRO A 5 -19.37 16.18 -22.13
CA PRO A 5 -19.43 14.74 -21.91
C PRO A 5 -18.51 14.37 -20.75
N SER A 6 -19.10 13.87 -19.66
CA SER A 6 -18.36 13.31 -18.54
C SER A 6 -17.70 12.01 -19.00
N HIS A 7 -16.40 12.05 -19.31
CA HIS A 7 -15.63 10.83 -19.46
C HIS A 7 -15.65 10.10 -18.11
N LEU A 8 -16.32 8.95 -18.06
CA LEU A 8 -16.13 7.96 -17.00
C LEU A 8 -14.70 7.42 -17.16
N THR A 9 -13.71 8.16 -16.64
CA THR A 9 -12.35 7.64 -16.55
C THR A 9 -12.36 6.62 -15.42
N THR A 10 -12.28 5.34 -15.74
CA THR A 10 -11.88 4.36 -14.74
C THR A 10 -10.47 4.75 -14.32
N ALA A 11 -10.34 5.41 -13.17
CA ALA A 11 -9.06 5.86 -12.68
C ALA A 11 -8.14 4.64 -12.55
N VAL A 12 -7.05 4.63 -13.32
CA VAL A 12 -6.05 3.56 -13.24
C VAL A 12 -5.49 3.57 -11.82
N PRO A 13 -5.51 2.44 -11.09
CA PRO A 13 -5.00 2.40 -9.73
C PRO A 13 -3.51 2.75 -9.73
N ARG A 14 -3.11 3.67 -8.85
CA ARG A 14 -1.70 4.06 -8.70
C ARG A 14 -0.90 2.87 -8.17
N ARG A 15 0.33 2.70 -8.63
CA ARG A 15 1.22 1.60 -8.20
C ARG A 15 2.45 2.16 -7.49
N ALA A 16 2.86 1.54 -6.40
CA ALA A 16 4.04 1.94 -5.64
C ALA A 16 4.87 0.73 -5.20
N VAL A 17 6.19 0.89 -5.16
CA VAL A 17 7.11 -0.03 -4.51
C VAL A 17 7.63 0.65 -3.24
N VAL A 18 7.47 0.01 -2.09
CA VAL A 18 7.94 0.53 -0.80
C VAL A 18 9.11 -0.33 -0.34
N THR A 19 10.30 0.24 -0.28
CA THR A 19 11.48 -0.41 0.31
C THR A 19 11.52 -0.15 1.81
N GLY A 20 11.97 -1.13 2.59
CA GLY A 20 11.88 -1.06 4.05
C GLY A 20 10.45 -1.18 4.59
N ALA A 21 9.57 -1.87 3.85
CA ALA A 21 8.13 -1.93 4.14
C ALA A 21 7.76 -2.55 5.49
N ALA A 22 8.63 -3.40 6.07
CA ALA A 22 8.41 -3.99 7.40
C ALA A 22 9.00 -3.11 8.53
N GLY A 23 9.65 -2.00 8.18
CA GLY A 23 10.07 -0.96 9.12
C GLY A 23 8.91 -0.08 9.57
N PHE A 24 9.20 0.78 10.56
CA PHE A 24 8.20 1.67 11.15
C PHE A 24 7.58 2.62 10.11
N ILE A 25 8.39 3.42 9.42
CA ILE A 25 7.89 4.37 8.41
C ILE A 25 7.33 3.63 7.20
N GLY A 26 8.02 2.59 6.74
CA GLY A 26 7.63 1.82 5.57
C GLY A 26 6.25 1.19 5.71
N SER A 27 5.92 0.63 6.87
CA SER A 27 4.61 -0.02 7.07
C SER A 27 3.47 0.99 7.13
N HIS A 28 3.68 2.14 7.76
CA HIS A 28 2.69 3.23 7.80
C HIS A 28 2.48 3.85 6.41
N LEU A 29 3.56 4.05 5.64
CA LEU A 29 3.47 4.53 4.27
C LEU A 29 2.71 3.54 3.38
N ALA A 30 3.05 2.25 3.44
CA ALA A 30 2.35 1.22 2.69
C ALA A 30 0.86 1.17 3.06
N HIS A 31 0.53 1.25 4.36
CA HIS A 31 -0.86 1.32 4.81
C HIS A 31 -1.59 2.55 4.25
N ALA A 32 -1.00 3.74 4.32
CA ALA A 32 -1.59 4.96 3.79
C ALA A 32 -1.79 4.89 2.26
N LEU A 33 -0.84 4.33 1.52
CA LEU A 33 -0.94 4.15 0.07
C LEU A 33 -2.08 3.18 -0.31
N VAL A 34 -2.21 2.06 0.41
CA VAL A 34 -3.31 1.11 0.21
C VAL A 34 -4.66 1.79 0.51
N GLN A 35 -4.77 2.56 1.60
CA GLN A 35 -5.99 3.32 1.92
C GLN A 35 -6.32 4.38 0.85
N ALA A 36 -5.31 4.92 0.17
CA ALA A 36 -5.49 5.84 -0.96
C ALA A 36 -5.85 5.15 -2.29
N GLY A 37 -6.06 3.82 -2.28
CA GLY A 37 -6.43 3.03 -3.46
C GLY A 37 -5.24 2.66 -4.36
N ALA A 38 -4.01 2.73 -3.85
CA ALA A 38 -2.83 2.28 -4.57
C ALA A 38 -2.59 0.77 -4.39
N VAL A 39 -2.05 0.13 -5.42
CA VAL A 39 -1.47 -1.22 -5.33
C VAL A 39 -0.01 -1.09 -4.89
N VAL A 40 0.35 -1.73 -3.79
CA VAL A 40 1.67 -1.58 -3.15
C VAL A 40 2.42 -2.89 -3.16
N VAL A 41 3.65 -2.88 -3.67
CA VAL A 41 4.61 -3.98 -3.52
C VAL A 41 5.61 -3.60 -2.42
N GLY A 42 5.59 -4.33 -1.30
CA GLY A 42 6.51 -4.14 -0.19
C GLY A 42 7.79 -4.97 -0.38
N VAL A 43 8.95 -4.34 -0.18
CA VAL A 43 10.26 -5.01 -0.18
C VAL A 43 10.96 -4.68 1.13
N ASP A 44 11.36 -5.69 1.89
CA ASP A 44 12.16 -5.51 3.10
C ASP A 44 13.17 -6.66 3.23
N ARG A 45 14.25 -6.42 3.97
CA ARG A 45 15.22 -7.46 4.33
C ARG A 45 14.72 -8.30 5.51
N ARG A 46 13.87 -7.73 6.37
CA ARG A 46 13.32 -8.38 7.56
C ARG A 46 12.19 -9.32 7.18
N ASP A 47 12.30 -10.56 7.62
CA ASP A 47 11.25 -11.55 7.47
C ASP A 47 10.29 -11.50 8.68
N PRO A 48 9.01 -11.13 8.49
CA PRO A 48 8.03 -11.03 9.58
C PRO A 48 7.65 -12.38 10.21
N THR A 49 8.11 -13.51 9.69
CA THR A 49 7.99 -14.82 10.35
C THR A 49 9.07 -15.04 11.41
N THR A 50 10.19 -14.32 11.31
CA THR A 50 11.34 -14.45 12.22
C THR A 50 11.62 -13.17 13.03
N ASP A 51 11.07 -12.03 12.62
CA ASP A 51 11.21 -10.74 13.29
C ASP A 51 9.85 -10.27 13.84
N HIS A 52 9.71 -10.29 15.17
CA HIS A 52 8.48 -9.89 15.85
C HIS A 52 8.13 -8.40 15.67
N THR A 53 9.13 -7.52 15.55
CA THR A 53 8.88 -6.10 15.31
C THR A 53 8.38 -5.87 13.89
N ALA A 54 8.96 -6.55 12.89
CA ALA A 54 8.45 -6.57 11.53
C ALA A 54 7.00 -7.10 11.47
N ALA A 55 6.73 -8.19 12.19
CA ALA A 55 5.37 -8.75 12.30
C ALA A 55 4.36 -7.75 12.87
N ALA A 56 4.73 -7.05 13.95
CA ALA A 56 3.90 -6.04 14.59
C ALA A 56 3.66 -4.82 13.66
N ASN A 57 4.70 -4.32 13.00
CA ASN A 57 4.61 -3.20 12.08
C ASN A 57 3.68 -3.50 10.89
N LEU A 58 3.67 -4.74 10.40
CA LEU A 58 2.84 -5.17 9.28
C LEU A 58 1.42 -5.60 9.69
N ALA A 59 1.07 -5.63 10.98
CA ALA A 59 -0.19 -6.16 11.45
C ALA A 59 -1.42 -5.50 10.79
N ALA A 60 -1.38 -4.18 10.56
CA ALA A 60 -2.45 -3.41 9.91
C ALA A 60 -2.57 -3.65 8.39
N LEU A 61 -1.57 -4.29 7.78
CA LEU A 61 -1.57 -4.68 6.36
C LEU A 61 -1.94 -6.15 6.16
N ARG A 62 -1.94 -6.96 7.23
CA ARG A 62 -2.30 -8.38 7.14
C ARG A 62 -3.78 -8.52 6.78
N GLY A 63 -4.07 -9.35 5.78
CA GLY A 63 -5.43 -9.61 5.30
C GLY A 63 -6.01 -8.56 4.36
N LEU A 64 -5.27 -7.49 4.07
CA LEU A 64 -5.62 -6.60 2.95
C LEU A 64 -5.29 -7.31 1.63
N PRO A 65 -6.15 -7.18 0.61
CA PRO A 65 -5.87 -7.71 -0.71
C PRO A 65 -4.65 -6.99 -1.32
N GLY A 66 -3.73 -7.77 -1.89
CA GLY A 66 -2.50 -7.32 -2.54
C GLY A 66 -1.96 -8.40 -3.45
#